data_AF-A0A2M7CFM6-F1
#
_entry.id   AF-A0A2M7CFM6-F1
#
_cell.length_a   1.000
_cell.length_b   1.000
_cell.length_c   1.000
_cell.angle_alpha   90.00
_cell.angle_beta   90.00
_cell.angle_gamma   90.00
#
_symmetry.space_group_name_H-M   'P 1'
#
loop_
_entity.id
_entity.type
_entity.pdbx_description
1 polymer ?
#
loop_
_entity_poly.entity_id
_entity_poly.type
_entity_poly.pdbx_seq_one_letter_code
_entity_poly.pdbx_strand_id
1 'polypeptide(L)'
;MQKTRTALTPGLIIIVGFLTVCPVFMLILGSFSEGLGAFGSFTLSKYVKAYTDPAFADILANTVIFTIGSAAVATVLALFLAYLNTRTNIPFKFLFRIISLIPMMVPHILFAVSWVLLLNPSNGMINLFLRQVFGLEGAALSIYTLKGMILVEGLLDLPIAYLVIAPAMSAFDVSLEESSKVCGASNLHTLFRVTLPILRPAILAAMTLVIVRSLASFAVPSVIGMPGRIYVLATHIYRIVATGYATDYGLAAAVGMSALAASITLIFLYRHLTREGEKYVTISSRGYRPTAIDLKGARFPLFGIVALLSFVLIVLPVAVLFYTSLVPYSMVPSAKAFAMMSWKHWIAVLKDPISLLSLRNSLYLGVGGATLGMILSFFVAYVIVKIRSKASGFLESLSFLSFSFPGIVVGIGFMWFFVQTPLYATIWALLIGYIATYLPYGIRPLTSAFVQIHSNLEESSRVCGGGPLYTMRRIVIPLLIPGIVSGWILMATMFVRELSLSVVLSRPGTEVLAVQILRFAEDGLWGRLSALGILMIFISTTLVIIASRIGAKLTKVDK
;
A
#
# COMPACT_ATOMS: atom_id res chain seq x y z
N MET A 1 13.79 37.75 -10.31
CA MET A 1 14.02 36.34 -9.91
C MET A 1 13.16 35.86 -8.73
N GLN A 2 12.90 36.67 -7.69
CA GLN A 2 11.58 37.29 -7.56
C GLN A 2 10.37 36.48 -8.06
N LYS A 3 9.76 37.10 -9.08
CA LYS A 3 8.62 36.69 -9.92
C LYS A 3 8.60 35.21 -10.37
N THR A 4 9.71 34.62 -10.82
CA THR A 4 9.70 33.23 -11.35
C THR A 4 9.53 32.20 -10.22
N ARG A 5 10.13 32.45 -9.05
CA ARG A 5 9.87 31.67 -7.83
C ARG A 5 8.46 31.95 -7.29
N THR A 6 7.95 33.17 -7.47
CA THR A 6 6.59 33.56 -7.10
C THR A 6 5.50 32.93 -7.97
N ALA A 7 5.78 32.58 -9.23
CA ALA A 7 4.80 31.95 -10.14
C ALA A 7 4.76 30.41 -10.06
N LEU A 8 5.89 29.77 -9.73
CA LEU A 8 5.97 28.31 -9.59
C LEU A 8 5.07 27.79 -8.46
N THR A 9 5.11 28.44 -7.30
CA THR A 9 4.33 28.04 -6.12
C THR A 9 2.81 28.02 -6.37
N PRO A 10 2.17 29.10 -6.85
CA PRO A 10 0.74 29.08 -7.14
C PRO A 10 0.39 28.11 -8.28
N GLY A 11 1.23 27.97 -9.31
CA GLY A 11 1.03 26.98 -10.36
C GLY A 11 0.99 25.54 -9.82
N LEU A 12 1.92 25.18 -8.94
CA LEU A 12 1.93 23.87 -8.29
C LEU A 12 0.75 23.69 -7.34
N ILE A 13 0.32 24.73 -6.63
CA ILE A 13 -0.89 24.67 -5.79
C ILE A 13 -2.13 24.40 -6.64
N ILE A 14 -2.26 25.02 -7.82
CA ILE A 14 -3.37 24.76 -8.73
C ILE A 14 -3.32 23.32 -9.25
N ILE A 15 -2.15 22.83 -9.69
CA ILE A 15 -2.00 21.48 -10.22
C ILE A 15 -2.27 20.42 -9.13
N VAL A 16 -1.59 20.53 -7.99
CA VAL A 16 -1.75 19.58 -6.87
C VAL A 16 -3.14 19.71 -6.25
N GLY A 17 -3.68 20.93 -6.17
CA GLY A 17 -5.04 21.18 -5.73
C GLY A 17 -6.07 20.55 -6.65
N PHE A 18 -5.91 20.65 -7.96
CA PHE A 18 -6.74 19.92 -8.91
C PHE A 18 -6.62 18.40 -8.68
N LEU A 19 -5.42 17.85 -8.60
CA LEU A 19 -5.23 16.41 -8.41
C LEU A 19 -5.82 15.88 -7.09
N THR A 20 -5.82 16.67 -6.03
CA THR A 20 -6.23 16.23 -4.68
C THR A 20 -7.67 16.60 -4.33
N VAL A 21 -8.07 17.84 -4.62
CA VAL A 21 -9.37 18.40 -4.24
C VAL A 21 -10.44 18.09 -5.28
N CYS A 22 -10.11 18.06 -6.58
CA CYS A 22 -11.09 17.77 -7.63
C CYS A 22 -11.86 16.45 -7.39
N PRO A 23 -11.20 15.28 -7.16
CA PRO A 23 -11.94 14.04 -6.97
C PRO A 23 -12.84 14.10 -5.73
N VAL A 24 -12.39 14.73 -4.63
CA VAL A 24 -13.21 14.89 -3.42
C VAL A 24 -14.40 15.80 -3.67
N PHE A 25 -14.18 16.93 -4.34
CA PHE A 25 -15.22 17.89 -4.67
C PHE A 25 -16.26 17.27 -5.61
N MET A 26 -15.82 16.54 -6.63
CA MET A 26 -16.71 15.85 -7.56
C MET A 26 -17.44 14.67 -6.92
N LEU A 27 -16.82 13.99 -5.95
CA LEU A 27 -17.50 12.99 -5.12
C LEU A 27 -18.63 13.62 -4.30
N ILE A 28 -18.37 14.77 -3.66
CA ILE A 28 -19.39 15.52 -2.90
C ILE A 28 -20.53 15.90 -3.86
N LEU A 29 -20.23 16.57 -4.98
CA LEU A 29 -21.24 16.95 -5.96
C LEU A 29 -22.04 15.75 -6.48
N GLY A 30 -21.37 14.65 -6.82
CA GLY A 30 -22.00 13.43 -7.32
C GLY A 30 -22.92 12.75 -6.29
N SER A 31 -22.60 12.87 -5.00
CA SER A 31 -23.41 12.33 -3.92
C SER A 31 -24.73 13.07 -3.72
N PHE A 32 -24.77 14.38 -4.03
CA PHE A 32 -25.97 15.21 -3.91
C PHE A 32 -26.69 15.43 -5.25
N SER A 33 -26.07 15.21 -6.40
CA SER A 33 -26.72 15.40 -7.70
C SER A 33 -27.89 14.42 -7.91
N GLU A 34 -28.88 14.72 -8.76
CA GLU A 34 -29.91 13.74 -9.14
C GLU A 34 -29.42 12.70 -10.16
N GLY A 35 -28.44 13.05 -11.00
CA GLY A 35 -27.97 12.18 -12.09
C GLY A 35 -26.65 12.64 -12.68
N LEU A 36 -26.03 11.82 -13.54
CA LEU A 36 -24.79 12.24 -14.21
C LEU A 36 -25.04 13.47 -15.08
N GLY A 37 -24.33 14.56 -14.80
CA GLY A 37 -24.45 15.82 -15.55
C GLY A 37 -25.56 16.76 -15.07
N ALA A 38 -26.40 16.34 -14.12
CA ALA A 38 -27.42 17.20 -13.50
C ALA A 38 -26.78 18.07 -12.40
N PHE A 39 -25.97 19.06 -12.79
CA PHE A 39 -25.43 20.04 -11.85
C PHE A 39 -26.50 21.08 -11.51
N GLY A 40 -26.79 21.23 -10.22
CA GLY A 40 -27.73 22.24 -9.70
C GLY A 40 -29.04 21.67 -9.19
N SER A 41 -29.41 20.42 -9.54
CA SER A 41 -30.48 19.70 -8.85
C SER A 41 -29.91 18.79 -7.77
N PHE A 42 -30.08 19.22 -6.51
CA PHE A 42 -29.56 18.52 -5.35
C PHE A 42 -30.65 17.72 -4.65
N THR A 43 -30.34 16.48 -4.30
CA THR A 43 -31.23 15.53 -3.63
C THR A 43 -30.49 14.78 -2.54
N LEU A 44 -31.21 14.44 -1.47
CA LEU A 44 -30.74 13.54 -0.41
C LEU A 44 -31.19 12.09 -0.62
N SER A 45 -31.94 11.81 -1.70
CA SER A 45 -32.51 10.48 -1.98
C SER A 45 -31.47 9.36 -2.00
N LYS A 46 -30.27 9.61 -2.51
CA LYS A 46 -29.14 8.67 -2.53
C LYS A 46 -28.67 8.31 -1.12
N TYR A 47 -28.60 9.29 -0.22
CA TYR A 47 -28.26 9.05 1.18
C TYR A 47 -29.37 8.28 1.88
N VAL A 48 -30.64 8.67 1.68
CA VAL A 48 -31.76 7.91 2.23
C VAL A 48 -31.69 6.45 1.76
N LYS A 49 -31.58 6.21 0.45
CA LYS A 49 -31.47 4.87 -0.14
C LYS A 49 -30.28 4.07 0.39
N ALA A 50 -29.12 4.70 0.59
CA ALA A 50 -27.94 4.02 1.12
C ALA A 50 -28.11 3.63 2.60
N TYR A 51 -28.60 4.55 3.43
CA TYR A 51 -28.69 4.35 4.88
C TYR A 51 -29.95 3.60 5.31
N THR A 52 -30.98 3.51 4.47
CA THR A 52 -32.17 2.66 4.71
C THR A 52 -32.01 1.25 4.13
N ASP A 53 -30.95 0.96 3.36
CA ASP A 53 -30.63 -0.40 2.93
C ASP A 53 -30.32 -1.26 4.17
N PRO A 54 -31.11 -2.33 4.44
CA PRO A 54 -30.89 -3.20 5.59
C PRO A 54 -29.48 -3.80 5.63
N ALA A 55 -28.85 -4.02 4.46
CA ALA A 55 -27.51 -4.58 4.37
C ALA A 55 -26.40 -3.57 4.74
N PHE A 56 -26.69 -2.26 4.74
CA PHE A 56 -25.66 -1.24 4.95
C PHE A 56 -25.08 -1.24 6.36
N ALA A 57 -25.91 -1.53 7.37
CA ALA A 57 -25.46 -1.66 8.76
C ALA A 57 -24.44 -2.81 8.91
N ASP A 58 -24.71 -3.97 8.30
CA ASP A 58 -23.78 -5.10 8.29
C ASP A 58 -22.48 -4.76 7.56
N ILE A 59 -22.54 -3.97 6.48
CA ILE A 59 -21.35 -3.53 5.74
C ILE A 59 -20.48 -2.61 6.60
N LEU A 60 -21.09 -1.68 7.35
CA LEU A 60 -20.37 -0.83 8.30
C LEU A 60 -19.74 -1.65 9.42
N ALA A 61 -20.50 -2.57 10.03
CA ALA A 61 -20.00 -3.46 11.07
C ALA A 61 -18.84 -4.34 10.57
N ASN A 62 -19.00 -4.97 9.40
CA ASN A 62 -17.95 -5.76 8.76
C ASN A 62 -16.71 -4.92 8.47
N THR A 63 -16.87 -3.66 8.04
CA THR A 63 -15.74 -2.75 7.79
C THR A 63 -14.99 -2.42 9.08
N VAL A 64 -15.71 -2.14 10.18
CA VAL A 64 -15.09 -1.87 11.49
C VAL A 64 -14.37 -3.10 12.01
N ILE A 65 -15.02 -4.27 12.00
CA ILE A 65 -14.43 -5.53 12.48
C ILE A 65 -13.22 -5.92 11.62
N PHE A 66 -13.31 -5.76 10.30
CA PHE A 66 -12.21 -6.02 9.37
C PHE A 66 -11.01 -5.12 9.64
N THR A 67 -11.21 -3.80 9.73
CA THR A 67 -10.11 -2.84 9.88
C THR A 67 -9.44 -2.94 11.25
N ILE A 68 -10.22 -3.03 12.33
CA ILE A 68 -9.69 -3.20 13.69
C ILE A 68 -9.01 -4.57 13.85
N GLY A 69 -9.64 -5.64 13.34
CA GLY A 69 -9.10 -6.99 13.42
C GLY A 69 -7.77 -7.11 12.67
N SER A 70 -7.70 -6.59 11.44
CA SER A 70 -6.48 -6.60 10.62
C SER A 70 -5.35 -5.81 11.29
N ALA A 71 -5.68 -4.64 11.85
CA ALA A 71 -4.73 -3.82 12.60
C ALA A 71 -4.22 -4.51 13.87
N ALA A 72 -5.09 -5.21 14.60
CA ALA A 72 -4.68 -5.99 15.77
C ALA A 72 -3.70 -7.11 15.38
N VAL A 73 -4.02 -7.90 14.34
CA VAL A 73 -3.14 -8.96 13.84
C VAL A 73 -1.79 -8.40 13.39
N ALA A 74 -1.80 -7.37 12.55
CA ALA A 74 -0.57 -6.72 12.06
C ALA A 74 0.29 -6.18 13.20
N THR A 75 -0.32 -5.49 14.17
CA THR A 75 0.38 -4.86 15.29
C THR A 75 0.98 -5.90 16.24
N VAL A 76 0.26 -6.98 16.55
CA VAL A 76 0.77 -8.06 17.40
C VAL A 76 1.96 -8.76 16.74
N LEU A 77 1.85 -9.10 15.45
CA LEU A 77 2.95 -9.71 14.72
C LEU A 77 4.15 -8.77 14.58
N ALA A 78 3.90 -7.48 14.31
CA ALA A 78 4.95 -6.47 14.24
C ALA A 78 5.66 -6.27 15.59
N LEU A 79 4.92 -6.24 16.71
CA LEU A 79 5.49 -6.18 18.06
C LEU A 79 6.37 -7.38 18.36
N PHE A 80 5.88 -8.59 18.04
CA PHE A 80 6.61 -9.82 18.21
C PHE A 80 7.94 -9.79 17.43
N LEU A 81 7.89 -9.44 16.14
CA LEU A 81 9.09 -9.36 15.31
C LEU A 81 10.03 -8.22 15.72
N ALA A 82 9.49 -7.05 16.07
CA ALA A 82 10.28 -5.91 16.53
C ALA A 82 11.03 -6.24 17.82
N TYR A 83 10.35 -6.88 18.78
CA TYR A 83 10.95 -7.30 20.05
C TYR A 83 12.08 -8.29 19.85
N LEU A 84 11.84 -9.35 19.06
CA LEU A 84 12.88 -10.34 18.77
C LEU A 84 14.09 -9.70 18.07
N ASN A 85 13.86 -8.84 17.09
CA ASN A 85 14.95 -8.28 16.30
C ASN A 85 15.79 -7.25 17.07
N THR A 86 15.13 -6.40 17.87
CA THR A 86 15.78 -5.27 18.54
C THR A 86 16.27 -5.60 19.95
N ARG A 87 15.54 -6.42 20.72
CA ARG A 87 15.80 -6.64 22.15
C ARG A 87 16.45 -7.98 22.48
N THR A 88 16.45 -8.97 21.58
CA THR A 88 16.96 -10.33 21.88
C THR A 88 18.21 -10.70 21.09
N ASN A 89 18.89 -11.81 21.35
CA ASN A 89 20.05 -12.30 20.59
C ASN A 89 19.72 -13.32 19.46
N ILE A 90 18.50 -13.29 18.92
CA ILE A 90 18.06 -14.18 17.82
C ILE A 90 19.08 -14.17 16.65
N PRO A 91 19.40 -15.31 16.01
CA PRO A 91 20.35 -15.36 14.90
C PRO A 91 19.76 -14.71 13.64
N PHE A 92 20.62 -14.27 12.72
CA PHE A 92 20.26 -13.69 11.41
C PHE A 92 19.27 -12.51 11.45
N LYS A 93 19.31 -11.69 12.51
CA LYS A 93 18.53 -10.44 12.68
C LYS A 93 18.35 -9.58 11.43
N PHE A 94 19.43 -9.42 10.68
CA PHE A 94 19.43 -8.63 9.45
C PHE A 94 18.47 -9.19 8.40
N LEU A 95 18.45 -10.51 8.22
CA LEU A 95 17.57 -11.19 7.28
C LEU A 95 16.10 -10.95 7.67
N PHE A 96 15.77 -11.08 8.96
CA PHE A 96 14.42 -10.82 9.44
C PHE A 96 14.00 -9.35 9.31
N ARG A 97 14.92 -8.40 9.50
CA ARG A 97 14.63 -6.98 9.25
C ARG A 97 14.20 -6.74 7.81
N ILE A 98 14.87 -7.38 6.85
CA ILE A 98 14.54 -7.25 5.43
C ILE A 98 13.26 -7.99 5.10
N ILE A 99 13.13 -9.23 5.56
CA ILE A 99 11.96 -10.07 5.30
C ILE A 99 10.68 -9.41 5.80
N SER A 100 10.69 -8.78 6.99
CA SER A 100 9.52 -8.05 7.49
C SER A 100 9.05 -6.92 6.58
N LEU A 101 9.85 -6.49 5.60
CA LEU A 101 9.50 -5.42 4.65
C LEU A 101 9.09 -5.94 3.26
N ILE A 102 9.50 -7.16 2.90
CA ILE A 102 9.24 -7.76 1.57
C ILE A 102 7.74 -7.91 1.26
N PRO A 103 6.84 -8.30 2.19
CA PRO A 103 5.41 -8.45 1.88
C PRO A 103 4.78 -7.19 1.28
N MET A 104 5.26 -6.01 1.69
CA MET A 104 4.80 -4.73 1.16
C MET A 104 5.09 -4.57 -0.35
N MET A 105 6.02 -5.35 -0.92
CA MET A 105 6.36 -5.34 -2.35
C MET A 105 5.47 -6.26 -3.17
N VAL A 106 4.90 -7.31 -2.58
CA VAL A 106 4.02 -8.25 -3.29
C VAL A 106 2.71 -7.54 -3.64
N PRO A 107 2.21 -7.63 -4.89
CA PRO A 107 0.90 -7.08 -5.23
C PRO A 107 -0.21 -7.66 -4.35
N HIS A 108 -1.01 -6.80 -3.72
CA HIS A 108 -1.98 -7.21 -2.70
C HIS A 108 -3.00 -8.22 -3.23
N ILE A 109 -3.44 -8.04 -4.48
CA ILE A 109 -4.37 -8.96 -5.14
C ILE A 109 -3.76 -10.36 -5.30
N LEU A 110 -2.48 -10.45 -5.68
CA LEU A 110 -1.80 -11.74 -5.85
C LEU A 110 -1.57 -12.43 -4.50
N PHE A 111 -1.28 -11.65 -3.46
CA PHE A 111 -1.20 -12.17 -2.11
C PHE A 111 -2.54 -12.77 -1.66
N ALA A 112 -3.65 -12.03 -1.81
CA ALA A 112 -4.98 -12.52 -1.48
C ALA A 112 -5.34 -13.80 -2.26
N VAL A 113 -5.08 -13.81 -3.57
CA VAL A 113 -5.33 -14.99 -4.42
C VAL A 113 -4.49 -16.18 -3.98
N SER A 114 -3.22 -15.99 -3.64
CA SER A 114 -2.38 -17.10 -3.19
C SER A 114 -2.93 -17.81 -1.94
N TRP A 115 -3.52 -17.05 -1.01
CA TRP A 115 -4.21 -17.60 0.16
C TRP A 115 -5.51 -18.31 -0.21
N VAL A 116 -6.24 -17.81 -1.21
CA VAL A 116 -7.39 -18.53 -1.78
C VAL A 116 -6.96 -19.86 -2.37
N LEU A 117 -5.89 -19.91 -3.16
CA LEU A 117 -5.39 -21.17 -3.75
C LEU A 117 -4.95 -22.19 -2.68
N LEU A 118 -4.52 -21.74 -1.51
CA LEU A 118 -4.16 -22.60 -0.39
C LEU A 118 -5.37 -23.07 0.41
N LEU A 119 -6.29 -22.17 0.74
CA LEU A 119 -7.32 -22.34 1.77
C LEU A 119 -8.77 -22.29 1.25
N ASN A 120 -8.97 -22.34 -0.08
CA ASN A 120 -10.30 -22.51 -0.66
C ASN A 120 -10.94 -23.81 -0.10
N PRO A 121 -12.19 -23.74 0.40
CA PRO A 121 -12.89 -24.90 0.99
C PRO A 121 -12.99 -26.12 0.06
N SER A 122 -13.20 -25.88 -1.23
CA SER A 122 -13.49 -26.92 -2.21
C SER A 122 -12.20 -27.52 -2.77
N ASN A 123 -11.26 -26.67 -3.18
CA ASN A 123 -10.08 -27.07 -3.95
C ASN A 123 -8.74 -26.44 -3.48
N GLY A 124 -8.72 -25.86 -2.28
CA GLY A 124 -7.50 -25.30 -1.71
C GLY A 124 -6.45 -26.38 -1.45
N MET A 125 -5.19 -26.13 -1.80
CA MET A 125 -4.12 -27.14 -1.72
C MET A 125 -3.96 -27.73 -0.30
N ILE A 126 -4.14 -26.92 0.74
CA ILE A 126 -4.06 -27.37 2.14
C ILE A 126 -5.28 -28.23 2.49
N ASN A 127 -6.49 -27.82 2.10
CA ASN A 127 -7.69 -28.61 2.34
C ASN A 127 -7.62 -29.96 1.61
N LEU A 128 -7.18 -29.97 0.36
CA LEU A 128 -7.00 -31.21 -0.41
C LEU A 128 -5.98 -32.14 0.26
N PHE A 129 -4.85 -31.61 0.75
CA PHE A 129 -3.86 -32.37 1.48
C PHE A 129 -4.44 -32.96 2.79
N LEU A 130 -5.17 -32.16 3.57
CA LEU A 130 -5.80 -32.63 4.80
C LEU A 130 -6.85 -33.72 4.54
N ARG A 131 -7.62 -33.63 3.45
CA ARG A 131 -8.55 -34.71 3.04
C ARG A 131 -7.82 -35.99 2.68
N GLN A 132 -6.70 -35.89 1.95
CA GLN A 132 -5.91 -37.05 1.54
C GLN A 132 -5.26 -37.77 2.74
N VAL A 133 -4.78 -37.01 3.74
CA VAL A 133 -4.05 -37.57 4.89
C VAL A 133 -5.00 -38.04 5.99
N PHE A 134 -6.03 -37.25 6.30
CA PHE A 134 -6.92 -37.49 7.45
C PHE A 134 -8.30 -38.03 7.07
N GLY A 135 -8.60 -38.21 5.78
CA GLY A 135 -9.89 -38.77 5.33
C GLY A 135 -11.10 -37.87 5.60
N LEU A 136 -10.90 -36.55 5.71
CA LEU A 136 -11.98 -35.61 6.04
C LEU A 136 -13.00 -35.49 4.89
N GLU A 137 -14.28 -35.60 5.20
CA GLU A 137 -15.38 -35.47 4.22
C GLU A 137 -15.74 -34.01 3.88
N GLY A 138 -15.24 -33.03 4.65
CA GLY A 138 -15.56 -31.62 4.53
C GLY A 138 -14.37 -30.69 4.26
N ALA A 139 -14.62 -29.38 4.23
CA ALA A 139 -13.56 -28.37 4.27
C ALA A 139 -13.13 -28.15 5.72
N ALA A 140 -11.88 -28.45 6.05
CA ALA A 140 -11.33 -28.22 7.40
C ALA A 140 -11.17 -26.71 7.68
N LEU A 141 -10.77 -25.95 6.66
CA LEU A 141 -10.53 -24.51 6.72
C LEU A 141 -11.27 -23.80 5.60
N SER A 142 -11.80 -22.60 5.90
CA SER A 142 -12.41 -21.73 4.90
C SER A 142 -11.81 -20.34 4.95
N ILE A 143 -11.20 -19.93 3.83
CA ILE A 143 -10.66 -18.58 3.66
C ILE A 143 -11.75 -17.52 3.49
N TYR A 144 -12.91 -17.89 2.94
CA TYR A 144 -14.03 -16.98 2.60
C TYR A 144 -14.83 -16.58 3.84
N THR A 145 -14.14 -16.05 4.83
CA THR A 145 -14.69 -15.61 6.13
C THR A 145 -14.07 -14.28 6.52
N LEU A 146 -14.75 -13.53 7.39
CA LEU A 146 -14.23 -12.26 7.91
C LEU A 146 -12.90 -12.47 8.66
N LYS A 147 -12.75 -13.62 9.34
CA LYS A 147 -11.50 -14.01 10.00
C LYS A 147 -10.37 -14.27 8.98
N GLY A 148 -10.69 -14.91 7.86
CA GLY A 148 -9.75 -15.10 6.75
C GLY A 148 -9.29 -13.78 6.15
N MET A 149 -10.22 -12.84 5.93
CA MET A 149 -9.89 -11.47 5.50
C MET A 149 -8.96 -10.76 6.48
N ILE A 150 -9.29 -10.79 7.78
CA ILE A 150 -8.49 -10.17 8.85
C ILE A 150 -7.07 -10.75 8.90
N LEU A 151 -6.94 -12.07 8.79
CA LEU A 151 -5.65 -12.73 8.80
C LEU A 151 -4.80 -12.28 7.60
N VAL A 152 -5.35 -12.38 6.39
CA VAL A 152 -4.60 -12.06 5.15
C VAL A 152 -4.23 -10.58 5.08
N GLU A 153 -5.14 -9.68 5.42
CA GLU A 153 -4.85 -8.24 5.45
C GLU A 153 -3.85 -7.90 6.56
N GLY A 154 -3.99 -8.48 7.75
CA GLY A 154 -3.05 -8.27 8.85
C GLY A 154 -1.63 -8.75 8.54
N LEU A 155 -1.50 -9.84 7.78
CA LEU A 155 -0.22 -10.33 7.25
C LEU A 155 0.38 -9.37 6.21
N LEU A 156 -0.44 -8.76 5.36
CA LEU A 156 -0.02 -7.75 4.39
C LEU A 156 0.43 -6.44 5.04
N ASP A 157 -0.25 -6.00 6.09
CA ASP A 157 -0.01 -4.72 6.76
C ASP A 157 1.03 -4.79 7.90
N LEU A 158 1.48 -5.99 8.26
CA LEU A 158 2.58 -6.22 9.21
C LEU A 158 3.82 -5.32 8.96
N PRO A 159 4.32 -5.14 7.71
CA PRO A 159 5.46 -4.28 7.43
C PRO A 159 5.24 -2.83 7.87
N ILE A 160 4.02 -2.32 7.71
CA ILE A 160 3.67 -0.93 8.06
C ILE A 160 3.75 -0.75 9.56
N ALA A 161 3.14 -1.67 10.34
CA ALA A 161 3.24 -1.64 11.79
C ALA A 161 4.69 -1.82 12.27
N TYR A 162 5.46 -2.71 11.64
CA TYR A 162 6.86 -2.95 11.98
C TYR A 162 7.74 -1.70 11.77
N LEU A 163 7.52 -0.93 10.69
CA LEU A 163 8.26 0.30 10.40
C LEU A 163 8.01 1.41 11.42
N VAL A 164 6.89 1.39 12.14
CA VAL A 164 6.60 2.37 13.20
C VAL A 164 7.13 1.86 14.55
N ILE A 165 6.90 0.58 14.86
CA ILE A 165 7.18 0.01 16.18
C ILE A 165 8.68 -0.28 16.36
N ALA A 166 9.38 -0.81 15.35
CA ALA A 166 10.78 -1.21 15.50
C ALA A 166 11.73 -0.02 15.76
N PRO A 167 11.61 1.13 15.09
CA PRO A 167 12.41 2.31 15.42
C PRO A 167 12.11 2.86 16.82
N ALA A 168 10.82 2.95 17.20
CA ALA A 168 10.43 3.39 18.54
C ALA A 168 11.02 2.47 19.62
N MET A 169 10.94 1.15 19.40
CA MET A 169 11.52 0.14 20.26
C MET A 169 13.04 0.17 20.31
N SER A 170 13.71 0.64 19.26
CA SER A 170 15.18 0.78 19.24
C SER A 170 15.67 2.07 19.91
N ALA A 171 14.81 3.10 19.98
CA ALA A 171 15.21 4.45 20.38
C ALA A 171 15.01 4.76 21.88
N PHE A 172 14.09 4.08 22.58
CA PHE A 172 13.81 4.39 23.98
C PHE A 172 14.86 3.82 24.96
N ASP A 173 15.10 4.56 26.05
CA ASP A 173 16.10 4.24 27.08
C ASP A 173 15.80 2.91 27.80
N VAL A 174 16.81 2.05 27.88
CA VAL A 174 16.75 0.72 28.49
C VAL A 174 16.89 0.79 30.02
N SER A 175 17.26 1.95 30.59
CA SER A 175 17.46 2.14 32.04
C SER A 175 16.27 1.68 32.89
N LEU A 176 15.04 1.87 32.40
CA LEU A 176 13.82 1.40 33.07
C LEU A 176 13.69 -0.14 33.02
N GLU A 177 14.13 -0.78 31.93
CA GLU A 177 14.19 -2.24 31.81
C GLU A 177 15.29 -2.84 32.70
N GLU A 178 16.45 -2.19 32.77
CA GLU A 178 17.56 -2.61 33.64
C GLU A 178 17.19 -2.46 35.11
N SER A 179 16.57 -1.34 35.50
CA SER A 179 16.05 -1.12 36.85
C SER A 179 15.02 -2.18 37.23
N SER A 180 14.12 -2.53 36.31
CA SER A 180 13.15 -3.62 36.50
C SER A 180 13.83 -4.96 36.77
N LYS A 181 14.91 -5.28 36.04
CA LYS A 181 15.68 -6.51 36.24
C LYS A 181 16.47 -6.51 37.55
N VAL A 182 17.04 -5.38 37.95
CA VAL A 182 17.74 -5.24 39.25
C VAL A 182 16.76 -5.48 40.41
N CYS A 183 15.50 -5.06 40.27
CA CYS A 183 14.42 -5.37 41.22
C CYS A 183 13.92 -6.83 41.16
N GLY A 184 14.57 -7.72 40.41
CA GLY A 184 14.23 -9.15 40.34
C GLY A 184 13.11 -9.50 39.35
N ALA A 185 12.67 -8.57 38.49
CA ALA A 185 11.63 -8.87 37.52
C ALA A 185 12.14 -9.79 36.38
N SER A 186 11.28 -10.69 35.92
CA SER A 186 11.55 -11.53 34.75
C SER A 186 11.40 -10.74 33.44
N ASN A 187 12.02 -11.20 32.35
CA ASN A 187 11.92 -10.55 31.03
C ASN A 187 10.46 -10.36 30.56
N LEU A 188 9.58 -11.32 30.88
CA LEU A 188 8.15 -11.24 30.53
C LEU A 188 7.44 -10.17 31.36
N HIS A 189 7.78 -10.07 32.65
CA HIS A 189 7.26 -9.02 33.51
C HIS A 189 7.71 -7.63 33.03
N THR A 190 9.00 -7.47 32.74
CA THR A 190 9.56 -6.23 32.18
C THR A 190 8.90 -5.87 30.85
N LEU A 191 8.68 -6.84 29.95
CA LEU A 191 8.00 -6.62 28.68
C LEU A 191 6.59 -6.02 28.87
N PHE A 192 5.73 -6.67 29.67
CA PHE A 192 4.34 -6.24 29.81
C PHE A 192 4.13 -5.03 30.74
N ARG A 193 5.01 -4.83 31.74
CA ARG A 193 4.85 -3.77 32.74
C ARG A 193 5.71 -2.53 32.49
N VAL A 194 6.78 -2.63 31.70
CA VAL A 194 7.69 -1.52 31.42
C VAL A 194 7.72 -1.23 29.92
N THR A 195 8.19 -2.18 29.12
CA THR A 195 8.44 -1.98 27.69
C THR A 195 7.17 -1.63 26.90
N LEU A 196 6.12 -2.45 26.99
CA LEU A 196 4.88 -2.21 26.23
C LEU A 196 4.15 -0.93 26.67
N PRO A 197 4.03 -0.59 27.98
CA PRO A 197 3.48 0.69 28.41
C PRO A 197 4.22 1.91 27.86
N ILE A 198 5.56 1.89 27.84
CA ILE A 198 6.38 2.96 27.25
C ILE A 198 6.12 3.07 25.74
N LEU A 199 5.95 1.92 25.06
CA LEU A 199 5.69 1.88 23.63
C LEU A 199 4.23 2.14 23.23
N ARG A 200 3.30 2.31 24.18
CA ARG A 200 1.86 2.53 23.88
C ARG A 200 1.60 3.60 22.83
N PRO A 201 2.24 4.79 22.85
CA PRO A 201 2.00 5.81 21.82
C PRO A 201 2.40 5.32 20.42
N ALA A 202 3.52 4.63 20.30
CA ALA A 202 3.99 4.07 19.02
C ALA A 202 3.10 2.91 18.55
N ILE A 203 2.63 2.07 19.47
CA ILE A 203 1.70 0.96 19.19
C ILE A 203 0.35 1.50 18.69
N LEU A 204 -0.21 2.51 19.37
CA LEU A 204 -1.46 3.14 18.97
C LEU A 204 -1.31 3.84 17.61
N ALA A 205 -0.22 4.59 17.40
CA ALA A 205 0.05 5.22 16.11
C ALA A 205 0.17 4.20 14.97
N ALA A 206 0.89 3.09 15.20
CA ALA A 206 1.01 2.00 14.24
C ALA A 206 -0.35 1.35 13.95
N MET A 207 -1.13 1.05 14.99
CA MET A 207 -2.46 0.45 14.87
C MET A 207 -3.40 1.37 14.10
N THR A 208 -3.48 2.66 14.43
CA THR A 208 -4.31 3.63 13.70
C THR A 208 -3.89 3.73 12.24
N LEU A 209 -2.58 3.73 11.95
CA LEU A 209 -2.09 3.77 10.57
C LEU A 209 -2.51 2.53 9.77
N VAL A 210 -2.49 1.34 10.38
CA VAL A 210 -2.99 0.11 9.75
C VAL A 210 -4.52 0.13 9.58
N ILE A 211 -5.28 0.69 10.52
CA ILE A 211 -6.74 0.88 10.37
C ILE A 211 -7.03 1.77 9.15
N VAL A 212 -6.31 2.90 9.02
CA VAL A 212 -6.45 3.79 7.85
C VAL A 212 -6.12 3.04 6.56
N ARG A 213 -5.08 2.20 6.56
CA ARG A 213 -4.68 1.46 5.35
C ARG A 213 -5.68 0.38 4.97
N SER A 214 -6.10 -0.44 5.93
CA SER A 214 -7.09 -1.51 5.72
C SER A 214 -8.46 -0.96 5.34
N LEU A 215 -8.85 0.23 5.82
CA LEU A 215 -10.09 0.92 5.38
C LEU A 215 -10.06 1.23 3.87
N ALA A 216 -8.88 1.57 3.35
CA ALA A 216 -8.65 1.83 1.93
C ALA A 216 -8.40 0.55 1.11
N SER A 217 -8.38 -0.62 1.75
CA SER A 217 -8.08 -1.89 1.08
C SER A 217 -9.27 -2.39 0.27
N PHE A 218 -8.98 -2.75 -0.98
CA PHE A 218 -9.95 -3.35 -1.89
C PHE A 218 -9.57 -4.78 -2.27
N ALA A 219 -8.28 -5.08 -2.42
CA ALA A 219 -7.80 -6.34 -2.99
C ALA A 219 -8.15 -7.59 -2.14
N VAL A 220 -7.94 -7.54 -0.82
CA VAL A 220 -8.28 -8.68 0.05
C VAL A 220 -9.80 -8.84 0.17
N PRO A 221 -10.59 -7.79 0.45
CA PRO A 221 -12.04 -7.91 0.47
C PRO A 221 -12.65 -8.36 -0.86
N SER A 222 -12.10 -7.95 -2.00
CA SER A 222 -12.64 -8.36 -3.30
C SER A 222 -12.42 -9.84 -3.58
N VAL A 223 -11.22 -10.36 -3.30
CA VAL A 223 -10.86 -11.76 -3.59
C VAL A 223 -11.39 -12.75 -2.54
N ILE A 224 -11.48 -12.33 -1.27
CA ILE A 224 -11.86 -13.21 -0.15
C ILE A 224 -13.27 -12.91 0.36
N GLY A 225 -13.62 -11.64 0.54
CA GLY A 225 -14.90 -11.22 1.10
C GLY A 225 -16.06 -11.44 0.14
N MET A 226 -15.96 -10.96 -1.11
CA MET A 226 -17.08 -11.02 -2.06
C MET A 226 -17.54 -12.46 -2.36
N PRO A 227 -16.66 -13.46 -2.61
CA PRO A 227 -17.11 -14.84 -2.78
C PRO A 227 -17.79 -15.42 -1.53
N GLY A 228 -17.38 -14.97 -0.33
CA GLY A 228 -18.03 -15.30 0.94
C GLY A 228 -19.28 -14.45 1.26
N ARG A 229 -19.70 -13.55 0.35
CA ARG A 229 -20.79 -12.56 0.55
C ARG A 229 -20.57 -11.63 1.75
N ILE A 230 -19.31 -11.38 2.10
CA ILE A 230 -18.90 -10.46 3.15
C ILE A 230 -18.40 -9.19 2.48
N TYR A 231 -19.15 -8.11 2.63
CA TYR A 231 -18.86 -6.83 1.99
C TYR A 231 -18.39 -5.82 3.03
N VAL A 232 -17.31 -5.13 2.71
CA VAL A 232 -16.87 -3.90 3.38
C VAL A 232 -17.14 -2.70 2.47
N LEU A 233 -17.02 -1.47 2.99
CA LEU A 233 -17.31 -0.24 2.26
C LEU A 233 -16.66 -0.22 0.86
N ALA A 234 -15.37 -0.52 0.74
CA ALA A 234 -14.67 -0.52 -0.54
C ALA A 234 -15.30 -1.49 -1.57
N THR A 235 -15.57 -2.75 -1.18
CA THR A 235 -16.20 -3.72 -2.08
C THR A 235 -17.67 -3.43 -2.35
N HIS A 236 -18.38 -2.82 -1.41
CA HIS A 236 -19.77 -2.43 -1.62
C HIS A 236 -19.87 -1.29 -2.64
N ILE A 237 -18.99 -0.30 -2.52
CA ILE A 237 -18.83 0.77 -3.51
C ILE A 237 -18.57 0.18 -4.90
N TYR A 238 -17.63 -0.78 -5.00
CA TYR A 238 -17.37 -1.49 -6.26
C TYR A 238 -18.62 -2.21 -6.78
N ARG A 239 -19.36 -2.91 -5.91
CA ARG A 239 -20.56 -3.67 -6.27
C ARG A 239 -21.64 -2.79 -6.89
N ILE A 240 -21.85 -1.59 -6.33
CA ILE A 240 -22.80 -0.58 -6.86
C ILE A 240 -22.42 -0.17 -8.29
N VAL A 241 -21.12 -0.01 -8.57
CA VAL A 241 -20.63 0.51 -9.85
C VAL A 241 -20.49 -0.59 -10.92
N ALA A 242 -19.94 -1.74 -10.56
CA ALA A 242 -19.53 -2.77 -11.53
C ALA A 242 -20.55 -3.90 -11.72
N THR A 243 -21.36 -4.18 -10.69
CA THR A 243 -22.24 -5.38 -10.68
C THR A 243 -23.71 -5.06 -10.39
N GLY A 244 -24.05 -3.79 -10.17
CA GLY A 244 -25.44 -3.36 -9.96
C GLY A 244 -26.28 -3.47 -11.22
N TYR A 245 -27.59 -3.70 -11.07
CA TYR A 245 -28.55 -3.79 -12.18
C TYR A 245 -28.50 -2.57 -13.12
N ALA A 246 -28.25 -1.39 -12.54
CA ALA A 246 -27.87 -0.18 -13.26
C ALA A 246 -26.70 0.48 -12.52
N THR A 247 -25.72 0.97 -13.26
CA THR A 247 -24.56 1.63 -12.66
C THR A 247 -24.96 2.97 -12.04
N ASP A 248 -24.90 3.06 -10.70
CA ASP A 248 -25.27 4.27 -9.96
C ASP A 248 -24.04 4.89 -9.28
N TYR A 249 -23.31 5.71 -10.05
CA TYR A 249 -22.14 6.44 -9.54
C TYR A 249 -22.50 7.44 -8.44
N GLY A 250 -23.76 7.86 -8.36
CA GLY A 250 -24.24 8.78 -7.35
C GLY A 250 -24.42 8.12 -5.99
N LEU A 251 -25.08 6.97 -5.97
CA LEU A 251 -25.17 6.13 -4.78
C LEU A 251 -23.78 5.69 -4.30
N ALA A 252 -22.92 5.28 -5.23
CA ALA A 252 -21.53 4.93 -4.91
C ALA A 252 -20.75 6.12 -4.33
N ALA A 253 -21.01 7.35 -4.81
CA ALA A 253 -20.44 8.57 -4.24
C ALA A 253 -20.97 8.85 -2.82
N ALA A 254 -22.27 8.66 -2.56
CA ALA A 254 -22.85 8.83 -1.21
C ALA A 254 -22.26 7.83 -0.19
N VAL A 255 -22.09 6.55 -0.56
CA VAL A 255 -21.39 5.57 0.27
C VAL A 255 -19.90 5.91 0.38
N GLY A 256 -19.29 6.40 -0.70
CA GLY A 256 -17.90 6.88 -0.73
C GLY A 256 -17.65 8.02 0.26
N MET A 257 -18.63 8.90 0.47
CA MET A 257 -18.57 9.96 1.49
C MET A 257 -18.47 9.39 2.91
N SER A 258 -19.13 8.26 3.21
CA SER A 258 -18.97 7.57 4.51
C SER A 258 -17.55 7.05 4.70
N ALA A 259 -16.97 6.42 3.68
CA ALA A 259 -15.59 5.93 3.71
C ALA A 259 -14.58 7.08 3.83
N LEU A 260 -14.82 8.18 3.11
CA LEU A 260 -14.02 9.40 3.17
C LEU A 260 -14.06 10.02 4.58
N ALA A 261 -15.25 10.18 5.16
CA ALA A 261 -15.43 10.72 6.50
C ALA A 261 -14.69 9.86 7.54
N ALA A 262 -14.85 8.53 7.48
CA ALA A 262 -14.14 7.61 8.37
C ALA A 262 -12.62 7.76 8.25
N SER A 263 -12.08 7.86 7.03
CA SER A 263 -10.65 8.02 6.81
C SER A 263 -10.11 9.35 7.37
N ILE A 264 -10.81 10.46 7.13
CA ILE A 264 -10.44 11.78 7.66
C ILE A 264 -10.42 11.76 9.19
N THR A 265 -11.44 11.18 9.83
CA THR A 265 -11.52 11.07 11.29
C THR A 265 -10.36 10.24 11.85
N LEU A 266 -10.03 9.10 11.24
CA LEU A 266 -8.92 8.25 11.67
C LEU A 266 -7.56 8.94 11.52
N ILE A 267 -7.39 9.77 10.48
CA ILE A 267 -6.15 10.51 10.26
C ILE A 267 -6.01 11.66 11.25
N PHE A 268 -7.12 12.34 11.58
CA PHE A 268 -7.13 13.31 12.67
C PHE A 268 -6.74 12.65 14.00
N LEU A 269 -7.30 11.47 14.28
CA LEU A 269 -6.95 10.67 15.46
C LEU A 269 -5.47 10.27 15.45
N TYR A 270 -4.94 9.78 14.33
CA TYR A 270 -3.52 9.45 14.18
C TYR A 270 -2.63 10.66 14.49
N ARG A 271 -2.95 11.83 13.93
CA ARG A 271 -2.20 13.07 14.19
C ARG A 271 -2.29 13.48 15.65
N HIS A 272 -3.45 13.35 16.28
CA HIS A 272 -3.63 13.67 17.70
C HIS A 272 -2.78 12.76 18.60
N LEU A 273 -2.81 11.44 18.36
CA LEU A 273 -2.05 10.45 19.15
C LEU A 273 -0.53 10.58 18.96
N THR A 274 -0.08 10.98 17.77
CA THR A 274 1.35 11.07 17.45
C THR A 274 1.98 12.40 17.86
N ARG A 275 1.16 13.45 18.08
CA ARG A 275 1.62 14.82 18.41
C ARG A 275 2.40 14.91 19.72
N GLU A 276 2.16 13.99 20.67
CA GLU A 276 2.93 13.91 21.90
C GLU A 276 4.14 12.97 21.80
N GLY A 277 4.10 11.97 20.91
CA GLY A 277 5.17 11.00 20.65
C GLY A 277 6.50 11.62 20.21
N GLU A 278 6.45 12.77 19.52
CA GLU A 278 7.64 13.56 19.17
C GLU A 278 8.40 14.11 20.39
N LYS A 279 7.78 14.15 21.59
CA LYS A 279 8.43 14.53 22.85
C LYS A 279 9.03 13.35 23.63
N TYR A 280 8.61 12.11 23.35
CA TYR A 280 9.02 10.92 24.12
C TYR A 280 10.25 10.20 23.57
N VAL A 281 10.78 10.62 22.43
CA VAL A 281 12.08 10.18 21.92
C VAL A 281 13.10 11.29 22.16
N THR A 282 13.39 11.56 23.43
CA THR A 282 14.66 12.21 23.77
C THR A 282 15.75 11.21 23.40
N ILE A 283 16.38 11.42 22.24
CA ILE A 283 17.67 10.82 21.94
C ILE A 283 18.59 11.23 23.09
N SER A 284 18.80 10.34 24.06
CA SER A 284 19.83 10.55 25.07
C SER A 284 21.13 10.79 24.31
N SER A 285 21.80 11.89 24.62
CA SER A 285 23.05 12.33 23.97
C SER A 285 24.22 11.36 24.20
N ARG A 286 24.00 10.27 24.94
CA ARG A 286 24.96 9.18 25.10
C ARG A 286 24.59 8.07 24.14
N GLY A 287 25.45 7.84 23.14
CA GLY A 287 25.37 6.68 22.26
C GLY A 287 25.31 5.41 23.10
N TYR A 288 24.12 4.85 23.24
CA TYR A 288 23.87 3.72 24.13
C TYR A 288 23.49 2.49 23.29
N ARG A 289 24.14 1.37 23.59
CA ARG A 289 23.89 0.07 22.96
C ARG A 289 22.93 -0.71 23.87
N PRO A 290 21.74 -1.12 23.39
CA PRO A 290 20.84 -1.96 24.17
C PRO A 290 21.56 -3.23 24.63
N THR A 291 21.47 -3.56 25.91
CA THR A 291 21.85 -4.87 26.46
C THR A 291 20.90 -5.93 25.91
N ALA A 292 21.36 -6.69 24.90
CA ALA A 292 20.56 -7.73 24.25
C ALA A 292 20.20 -8.84 25.26
N ILE A 293 18.93 -9.21 25.31
CA ILE A 293 18.43 -10.32 26.11
C ILE A 293 18.92 -11.63 25.49
N ASP A 294 19.64 -12.42 26.28
CA ASP A 294 20.06 -13.76 25.88
C ASP A 294 18.88 -14.74 25.97
N LEU A 295 18.46 -15.26 24.82
CA LEU A 295 17.38 -16.23 24.69
C LEU A 295 17.79 -17.65 25.10
N LYS A 296 19.08 -17.91 25.33
CA LYS A 296 19.62 -19.25 25.66
C LYS A 296 19.03 -20.31 24.70
N GLY A 297 18.49 -21.41 25.23
CA GLY A 297 17.90 -22.49 24.43
C GLY A 297 16.69 -22.09 23.58
N ALA A 298 15.99 -20.98 23.90
CA ALA A 298 14.84 -20.52 23.12
C ALA A 298 15.24 -19.84 21.79
N ARG A 299 16.54 -19.61 21.58
CA ARG A 299 17.08 -18.93 20.40
C ARG A 299 16.72 -19.63 19.08
N PHE A 300 16.87 -20.96 19.01
CA PHE A 300 16.59 -21.72 17.79
C PHE A 300 15.10 -21.96 17.53
N PRO A 301 14.27 -22.30 18.54
CA PRO A 301 12.82 -22.39 18.35
C PRO A 301 12.21 -21.05 17.87
N LEU A 302 12.60 -19.92 18.48
CA LEU A 302 12.12 -18.61 18.06
C LEU A 302 12.60 -18.24 16.65
N PHE A 303 13.86 -18.58 16.31
CA PHE A 303 14.34 -18.47 14.93
C PHE A 303 13.48 -19.29 13.96
N GLY A 304 13.15 -20.54 14.31
CA GLY A 304 12.28 -21.40 13.52
C GLY A 304 10.89 -20.82 13.30
N ILE A 305 10.27 -20.24 14.34
CA ILE A 305 8.97 -19.56 14.24
C ILE A 305 9.06 -18.36 13.28
N VAL A 306 10.08 -17.51 13.43
CA VAL A 306 10.24 -16.33 12.56
C VAL A 306 10.56 -16.76 11.13
N ALA A 307 11.38 -17.79 10.93
CA ALA A 307 11.70 -18.35 9.61
C ALA A 307 10.47 -18.96 8.94
N LEU A 308 9.62 -19.68 9.70
CA LEU A 308 8.36 -20.21 9.20
C LEU A 308 7.41 -19.08 8.81
N LEU A 309 7.25 -18.07 9.67
CA LEU A 309 6.43 -16.89 9.37
C LEU A 309 6.93 -16.16 8.12
N SER A 310 8.25 -16.02 7.98
CA SER A 310 8.91 -15.46 6.81
C SER A 310 8.60 -16.25 5.53
N PHE A 311 8.69 -17.57 5.61
CA PHE A 311 8.38 -18.47 4.50
C PHE A 311 6.92 -18.35 4.08
N VAL A 312 6.00 -18.36 5.06
CA VAL A 312 4.55 -18.23 4.85
C VAL A 312 4.17 -16.87 4.25
N LEU A 313 4.88 -15.80 4.62
CA LEU A 313 4.60 -14.45 4.13
C LEU A 313 5.16 -14.15 2.75
N ILE A 314 6.26 -14.78 2.34
CA ILE A 314 6.98 -14.38 1.13
C ILE A 314 7.04 -15.51 0.12
N VAL A 315 7.59 -16.64 0.54
CA VAL A 315 7.95 -17.72 -0.38
C VAL A 315 6.70 -18.48 -0.79
N LEU A 316 5.85 -18.83 0.17
CA LEU A 316 4.67 -19.64 -0.05
C LEU A 316 3.68 -18.99 -1.05
N PRO A 317 3.29 -17.70 -0.92
CA PRO A 317 2.43 -17.02 -1.89
C PRO A 317 2.92 -17.11 -3.34
N VAL A 318 4.20 -16.80 -3.56
CA VAL A 318 4.81 -16.80 -4.89
C VAL A 318 4.96 -18.22 -5.43
N ALA A 319 5.35 -19.17 -4.57
CA ALA A 319 5.50 -20.57 -4.94
C ALA A 319 4.16 -21.20 -5.38
N VAL A 320 3.08 -20.89 -4.67
CA VAL A 320 1.73 -21.40 -4.99
C VAL A 320 1.23 -20.82 -6.31
N LEU A 321 1.43 -19.52 -6.56
CA LEU A 321 1.10 -18.91 -7.84
C LEU A 321 1.93 -19.55 -8.97
N PHE A 322 3.24 -19.69 -8.78
CA PHE A 322 4.09 -20.31 -9.80
C PHE A 322 3.65 -21.75 -10.10
N TYR A 323 3.41 -22.56 -9.07
CA TYR A 323 2.92 -23.92 -9.21
C TYR A 323 1.56 -23.97 -9.95
N THR A 324 0.60 -23.13 -9.53
CA THR A 324 -0.75 -23.06 -10.11
C THR A 324 -0.71 -22.60 -11.58
N SER A 325 0.30 -21.81 -11.97
CA SER A 325 0.48 -21.40 -13.37
C SER A 325 0.88 -22.56 -14.31
N LEU A 326 1.39 -23.67 -13.76
CA LEU A 326 1.89 -24.81 -14.51
C LEU A 326 0.89 -25.97 -14.54
N VAL A 327 0.11 -26.16 -13.47
CA VAL A 327 -0.88 -27.26 -13.40
C VAL A 327 -2.20 -26.88 -14.06
N PRO A 328 -2.91 -27.84 -14.69
CA PRO A 328 -4.16 -27.55 -15.41
C PRO A 328 -5.34 -27.16 -14.49
N TYR A 329 -5.32 -27.60 -13.24
CA TYR A 329 -6.31 -27.29 -12.20
C TYR A 329 -5.65 -27.44 -10.81
N SER A 330 -6.27 -26.87 -9.77
CA SER A 330 -5.75 -26.92 -8.41
C SER A 330 -5.66 -28.37 -7.91
N MET A 331 -4.44 -28.81 -7.60
CA MET A 331 -4.16 -30.15 -7.09
C MET A 331 -2.96 -30.13 -6.15
N VAL A 332 -2.94 -31.06 -5.19
CA VAL A 332 -1.80 -31.21 -4.26
C VAL A 332 -0.55 -31.64 -5.04
N PRO A 333 0.63 -31.08 -4.73
CA PRO A 333 1.89 -31.52 -5.33
C PRO A 333 2.07 -33.03 -5.16
N SER A 334 2.15 -33.73 -6.28
CA SER A 334 2.24 -35.19 -6.38
C SER A 334 2.92 -35.56 -7.69
N ALA A 335 3.45 -36.78 -7.81
CA ALA A 335 4.10 -37.24 -9.05
C ALA A 335 3.19 -37.05 -10.29
N LYS A 336 1.88 -37.30 -10.14
CA LYS A 336 0.87 -37.06 -11.18
C LYS A 336 0.74 -35.57 -11.52
N ALA A 337 0.73 -34.69 -10.51
CA ALA A 337 0.65 -33.25 -10.73
C ALA A 337 1.87 -32.72 -11.51
N PHE A 338 3.07 -33.15 -11.15
CA PHE A 338 4.30 -32.79 -11.84
C PHE A 338 4.32 -33.29 -13.30
N ALA A 339 3.81 -34.49 -13.56
CA ALA A 339 3.70 -35.03 -14.92
C ALA A 339 2.70 -34.27 -15.81
N MET A 340 1.69 -33.61 -15.21
CA MET A 340 0.69 -32.82 -15.93
C MET A 340 1.05 -31.35 -16.09
N MET A 341 2.20 -30.91 -15.57
CA MET A 341 2.65 -29.53 -15.70
C MET A 341 2.87 -29.15 -17.17
N SER A 342 2.43 -27.95 -17.54
CA SER A 342 2.58 -27.45 -18.89
C SER A 342 2.56 -25.92 -18.93
N TRP A 343 3.08 -25.36 -20.03
CA TRP A 343 3.06 -23.92 -20.28
C TRP A 343 1.75 -23.42 -20.89
N LYS A 344 0.67 -24.22 -20.85
CA LYS A 344 -0.61 -23.89 -21.52
C LYS A 344 -1.20 -22.56 -21.04
N HIS A 345 -1.19 -22.30 -19.74
CA HIS A 345 -1.70 -21.04 -19.19
C HIS A 345 -0.86 -19.84 -19.61
N TRP A 346 0.47 -19.99 -19.64
CA TRP A 346 1.39 -18.96 -20.12
C TRP A 346 1.16 -18.64 -21.59
N ILE A 347 1.04 -19.66 -22.45
CA ILE A 347 0.73 -19.47 -23.87
C ILE A 347 -0.64 -18.82 -24.05
N ALA A 348 -1.65 -19.21 -23.27
CA ALA A 348 -2.99 -18.63 -23.34
C ALA A 348 -2.97 -17.13 -22.97
N VAL A 349 -2.25 -16.76 -21.91
CA VAL A 349 -2.11 -15.36 -21.48
C VAL A 349 -1.32 -14.53 -22.49
N LEU A 350 -0.26 -15.08 -23.08
CA LEU A 350 0.55 -14.39 -24.09
C LEU A 350 -0.15 -14.26 -25.45
N LYS A 351 -1.18 -15.07 -25.72
CA LYS A 351 -2.02 -14.97 -26.92
C LYS A 351 -3.30 -14.16 -26.71
N ASP A 352 -3.68 -13.90 -25.47
CA ASP A 352 -4.88 -13.14 -25.13
C ASP A 352 -4.64 -11.64 -25.40
N PRO A 353 -5.38 -11.01 -26.34
CA PRO A 353 -5.19 -9.60 -26.68
C PRO A 353 -5.39 -8.66 -25.48
N ILE A 354 -6.31 -8.99 -24.58
CA ILE A 354 -6.60 -8.16 -23.41
C ILE A 354 -5.44 -8.26 -22.39
N SER A 355 -4.91 -9.45 -22.16
CA SER A 355 -3.72 -9.64 -21.32
C SER A 355 -2.51 -8.86 -21.85
N LEU A 356 -2.23 -8.92 -23.16
CA LEU A 356 -1.14 -8.15 -23.77
C LEU A 356 -1.36 -6.64 -23.69
N LEU A 357 -2.58 -6.18 -23.97
CA LEU A 357 -2.96 -4.78 -23.83
C LEU A 357 -2.76 -4.29 -22.39
N SER A 358 -3.23 -5.07 -21.42
CA SER A 358 -3.13 -4.75 -20.00
C SER A 358 -1.68 -4.66 -19.52
N LEU A 359 -0.81 -5.53 -20.04
CA LEU A 359 0.63 -5.49 -19.80
C LEU A 359 1.25 -4.21 -20.35
N ARG A 360 0.94 -3.87 -21.62
CA ARG A 360 1.46 -2.65 -22.26
C ARG A 360 1.01 -1.40 -21.50
N ASN A 361 -0.27 -1.33 -21.14
CA ASN A 361 -0.83 -0.17 -20.44
C ASN A 361 -0.25 -0.04 -19.03
N SER A 362 -0.11 -1.13 -18.27
CA SER A 362 0.53 -1.09 -16.95
C SER A 362 2.00 -0.71 -17.01
N LEU A 363 2.75 -1.15 -18.03
CA LEU A 363 4.14 -0.70 -18.24
C LEU A 363 4.20 0.77 -18.63
N TYR A 364 3.32 1.22 -19.52
CA TYR A 364 3.23 2.62 -19.94
C TYR A 364 2.91 3.53 -18.74
N LEU A 365 1.90 3.19 -17.95
CA LEU A 365 1.56 3.91 -16.73
C LEU A 365 2.71 3.82 -15.71
N GLY A 366 3.26 2.62 -15.48
CA GLY A 366 4.33 2.36 -14.52
C GLY A 366 5.61 3.14 -14.80
N VAL A 367 6.04 3.25 -16.06
CA VAL A 367 7.26 3.96 -16.44
C VAL A 367 6.98 5.42 -16.78
N GLY A 368 6.05 5.67 -17.70
CA GLY A 368 5.71 7.02 -18.17
C GLY A 368 5.02 7.84 -17.09
N GLY A 369 4.01 7.27 -16.44
CA GLY A 369 3.30 7.92 -15.32
C GLY A 369 4.23 8.18 -14.14
N ALA A 370 5.06 7.22 -13.72
CA ALA A 370 5.98 7.45 -12.60
C ALA A 370 7.03 8.53 -12.92
N THR A 371 7.48 8.61 -14.18
CA THR A 371 8.40 9.66 -14.62
C THR A 371 7.74 11.04 -14.54
N LEU A 372 6.52 11.19 -15.06
CA LEU A 372 5.77 12.45 -14.99
C LEU A 372 5.45 12.83 -13.53
N GLY A 373 5.02 11.86 -12.72
CA GLY A 373 4.76 12.04 -11.30
C GLY A 373 6.01 12.43 -10.51
N MET A 374 7.18 11.90 -10.89
CA MET A 374 8.47 12.24 -10.28
C MET A 374 8.92 13.66 -10.63
N ILE A 375 8.71 14.09 -11.89
CA ILE A 375 8.97 15.47 -12.30
C ILE A 375 8.11 16.43 -11.47
N LEU A 376 6.82 16.15 -11.32
CA LEU A 376 5.94 16.97 -10.48
C LEU A 376 6.39 16.95 -9.00
N SER A 377 6.71 15.77 -8.48
CA SER A 377 7.20 15.59 -7.10
C SER A 377 8.48 16.37 -6.83
N PHE A 378 9.39 16.43 -7.79
CA PHE A 378 10.63 17.21 -7.70
C PHE A 378 10.36 18.70 -7.49
N PHE A 379 9.47 19.29 -8.30
CA PHE A 379 9.12 20.70 -8.16
C PHE A 379 8.38 20.98 -6.84
N VAL A 380 7.47 20.10 -6.44
CA VAL A 380 6.77 20.22 -5.16
C VAL A 380 7.75 20.14 -3.98
N ALA A 381 8.63 19.14 -3.96
CA ALA A 381 9.64 18.99 -2.91
C ALA A 381 10.62 20.18 -2.85
N TYR A 382 11.03 20.71 -4.00
CA TYR A 382 11.83 21.92 -4.08
C TYR A 382 11.12 23.12 -3.41
N VAL A 383 9.84 23.34 -3.70
CA VAL A 383 9.06 24.42 -3.08
C VAL A 383 8.92 24.22 -1.57
N ILE A 384 8.61 22.99 -1.13
CA ILE A 384 8.47 22.64 0.30
C ILE A 384 9.77 22.96 1.07
N VAL A 385 10.93 22.52 0.56
CA VAL A 385 12.19 22.60 1.33
C VAL A 385 12.92 23.93 1.15
N LYS A 386 12.97 24.48 -0.07
CA LYS A 386 13.85 25.62 -0.42
C LYS A 386 13.16 26.97 -0.37
N ILE A 387 11.84 27.07 -0.57
CA ILE A 387 11.12 28.35 -0.51
C ILE A 387 10.67 28.68 0.92
N ARG A 388 10.24 27.68 1.71
CA ARG A 388 9.84 27.82 3.13
C ARG A 388 8.87 28.99 3.38
N SER A 389 7.70 28.95 2.74
CA SER A 389 6.63 29.95 2.88
C SER A 389 5.35 29.34 3.46
N LYS A 390 4.39 30.16 3.90
CA LYS A 390 3.05 29.65 4.28
C LYS A 390 2.39 28.87 3.13
N ALA A 391 2.58 29.32 1.89
CA ALA A 391 2.08 28.65 0.69
C ALA A 391 2.73 27.28 0.46
N SER A 392 4.01 27.11 0.81
CA SER A 392 4.68 25.80 0.70
C SER A 392 4.17 24.82 1.76
N GLY A 393 3.86 25.29 2.98
CA GLY A 393 3.22 24.46 4.01
C GLY A 393 1.79 24.04 3.63
N PHE A 394 1.04 24.91 2.94
CA PHE A 394 -0.25 24.56 2.36
C PHE A 394 -0.11 23.50 1.25
N LEU A 395 0.84 23.68 0.32
CA LEU A 395 1.14 22.71 -0.74
C LEU A 395 1.55 21.34 -0.19
N GLU A 396 2.34 21.31 0.89
CA GLU A 396 2.70 20.10 1.60
C GLU A 396 1.48 19.38 2.17
N SER A 397 0.62 20.13 2.87
CA SER A 397 -0.63 19.60 3.43
C SER A 397 -1.55 19.02 2.35
N LEU A 398 -1.69 19.74 1.22
CA LEU A 398 -2.49 19.34 0.07
C LEU A 398 -1.97 18.06 -0.57
N SER A 399 -0.65 17.94 -0.70
CA SER A 399 -0.01 16.75 -1.24
C SER A 399 -0.27 15.53 -0.35
N PHE A 400 -0.10 15.66 0.97
CA PHE A 400 -0.35 14.56 1.91
C PHE A 400 -1.82 14.18 2.03
N LEU A 401 -2.73 15.11 1.74
CA LEU A 401 -4.16 14.85 1.79
C LEU A 401 -4.58 13.71 0.85
N SER A 402 -3.98 13.58 -0.33
CA SER A 402 -4.27 12.47 -1.26
C SER A 402 -4.08 11.07 -0.67
N PHE A 403 -3.07 10.89 0.19
CA PHE A 403 -2.81 9.60 0.84
C PHE A 403 -3.95 9.18 1.78
N SER A 404 -4.73 10.16 2.23
CA SER A 404 -5.84 9.98 3.15
C SER A 404 -7.05 9.32 2.49
N PHE A 405 -7.13 9.33 1.17
CA PHE A 405 -8.35 8.94 0.48
C PHE A 405 -8.28 7.47 0.03
N PRO A 406 -9.33 6.67 0.29
CA PRO A 406 -9.43 5.34 -0.30
C PRO A 406 -9.36 5.42 -1.84
N GLY A 407 -8.51 4.61 -2.47
CA GLY A 407 -8.27 4.69 -3.92
C GLY A 407 -9.55 4.53 -4.75
N ILE A 408 -10.49 3.69 -4.29
CA ILE A 408 -11.80 3.52 -4.95
C ILE A 408 -12.66 4.78 -4.87
N VAL A 409 -12.59 5.51 -3.77
CA VAL A 409 -13.32 6.77 -3.54
C VAL A 409 -12.76 7.86 -4.44
N VAL A 410 -11.43 7.94 -4.55
CA VAL A 410 -10.74 8.82 -5.52
C VAL A 410 -11.13 8.46 -6.95
N GLY A 411 -11.19 7.16 -7.27
CA GLY A 411 -11.63 6.66 -8.57
C GLY A 411 -13.04 7.11 -8.94
N ILE A 412 -13.99 7.08 -8.00
CA ILE A 412 -15.36 7.56 -8.24
C ILE A 412 -15.40 9.07 -8.42
N GLY A 413 -14.69 9.81 -7.57
CA GLY A 413 -14.59 11.26 -7.69
C GLY A 413 -14.07 11.69 -9.06
N PHE A 414 -12.99 11.05 -9.52
CA PHE A 414 -12.47 11.28 -10.86
C PHE A 414 -13.38 10.76 -11.97
N MET A 415 -14.12 9.67 -11.76
CA MET A 415 -15.09 9.20 -12.74
C MET A 415 -16.16 10.26 -13.00
N TRP A 416 -16.70 10.87 -11.93
CA TRP A 416 -17.67 11.97 -12.01
C TRP A 416 -17.12 13.19 -12.76
N PHE A 417 -15.83 13.48 -12.59
CA PHE A 417 -15.17 14.52 -13.37
C PHE A 417 -15.01 14.12 -14.85
N PHE A 418 -14.40 12.96 -15.10
CA PHE A 418 -13.94 12.61 -16.43
C PHE A 418 -15.06 12.31 -17.39
N VAL A 419 -16.19 11.76 -16.93
CA VAL A 419 -17.32 11.37 -17.78
C VAL A 419 -17.88 12.51 -18.64
N GLN A 420 -17.62 13.76 -18.27
CA GLN A 420 -18.03 14.96 -19.00
C GLN A 420 -16.92 15.57 -19.86
N THR A 421 -15.76 14.91 -19.90
CA THR A 421 -14.56 15.38 -20.58
C THR A 421 -14.14 14.36 -21.64
N PRO A 422 -13.38 14.77 -22.67
CA PRO A 422 -12.79 13.84 -23.64
C PRO A 422 -11.78 12.85 -23.04
N LEU A 423 -11.40 13.03 -21.76
CA LEU A 423 -10.48 12.14 -21.05
C LEU A 423 -11.17 10.86 -20.55
N TYR A 424 -12.50 10.81 -20.53
CA TYR A 424 -13.24 9.60 -20.15
C TYR A 424 -12.83 8.40 -21.02
N ALA A 425 -12.73 7.23 -20.39
CA ALA A 425 -12.35 5.98 -21.08
C ALA A 425 -10.99 6.02 -21.78
N THR A 426 -10.08 6.93 -21.38
CA THR A 426 -8.71 6.99 -21.90
C THR A 426 -7.68 6.59 -20.85
N ILE A 427 -6.49 6.16 -21.31
CA ILE A 427 -5.36 5.86 -20.42
C ILE A 427 -4.90 7.09 -19.63
N TRP A 428 -5.19 8.30 -20.12
CA TRP A 428 -4.84 9.56 -19.46
C TRP A 428 -5.66 9.78 -18.19
N ALA A 429 -6.92 9.34 -18.13
CA ALA A 429 -7.71 9.37 -16.91
C ALA A 429 -7.07 8.52 -15.80
N LEU A 430 -6.58 7.32 -16.16
CA LEU A 430 -5.83 6.46 -15.23
C LEU A 430 -4.52 7.13 -14.80
N LEU A 431 -3.76 7.71 -15.74
CA LEU A 431 -2.49 8.38 -15.45
C LEU A 431 -2.67 9.55 -14.48
N ILE A 432 -3.68 10.40 -14.68
CA ILE A 432 -3.99 11.52 -13.78
C ILE A 432 -4.39 10.99 -12.40
N GLY A 433 -5.28 9.98 -12.34
CA GLY A 433 -5.70 9.39 -11.06
C GLY A 433 -4.56 8.73 -10.29
N TYR A 434 -3.64 8.07 -10.99
CA TYR A 434 -2.45 7.46 -10.43
C TYR A 434 -1.51 8.52 -9.84
N ILE A 435 -1.18 9.57 -10.60
CA ILE A 435 -0.34 10.67 -10.11
C ILE A 435 -1.00 11.35 -8.91
N ALA A 436 -2.30 11.64 -8.98
CA ALA A 436 -3.05 12.23 -7.88
C ALA A 436 -2.96 11.43 -6.58
N THR A 437 -3.12 10.10 -6.67
CA THR A 437 -3.16 9.21 -5.51
C THR A 437 -1.78 8.98 -4.90
N TYR A 438 -0.75 8.84 -5.74
CA TYR A 438 0.58 8.40 -5.31
C TYR A 438 1.65 9.49 -5.31
N LEU A 439 1.30 10.75 -5.59
CA LEU A 439 2.24 11.88 -5.51
C LEU A 439 3.08 11.91 -4.21
N PRO A 440 2.53 11.62 -3.01
CA PRO A 440 3.30 11.62 -1.76
C PRO A 440 4.47 10.64 -1.74
N TYR A 441 4.39 9.53 -2.50
CA TYR A 441 5.44 8.52 -2.57
C TYR A 441 6.68 9.03 -3.32
N GLY A 442 6.50 9.99 -4.24
CA GLY A 442 7.61 10.69 -4.88
C GLY A 442 8.13 11.85 -4.04
N ILE A 443 7.24 12.65 -3.44
CA ILE A 443 7.61 13.85 -2.66
C ILE A 443 8.45 13.48 -1.44
N ARG A 444 8.09 12.44 -0.67
CA ARG A 444 8.77 12.14 0.61
C ARG A 444 10.28 11.85 0.45
N PRO A 445 10.72 10.91 -0.41
CA PRO A 445 12.15 10.67 -0.62
C PRO A 445 12.89 11.90 -1.14
N LEU A 446 12.25 12.70 -2.00
CA LEU A 446 12.83 13.93 -2.53
C LEU A 446 13.01 14.99 -1.46
N THR A 447 11.99 15.25 -0.63
CA THR A 447 12.09 16.18 0.51
C THR A 447 13.22 15.75 1.44
N SER A 448 13.34 14.46 1.75
CA SER A 448 14.45 13.95 2.57
C SER A 448 15.82 14.21 1.94
N ALA A 449 15.97 13.99 0.63
CA ALA A 449 17.21 14.26 -0.09
C ALA A 449 17.51 15.78 -0.17
N PHE A 450 16.51 16.61 -0.42
CA PHE A 450 16.67 18.08 -0.47
C PHE A 450 17.11 18.67 0.86
N VAL A 451 16.60 18.14 1.99
CA VAL A 451 16.99 18.59 3.34
C VAL A 451 18.47 18.32 3.62
N GLN A 452 19.05 17.27 3.05
CA GLN A 452 20.47 16.92 3.22
C GLN A 452 21.41 17.86 2.42
N ILE A 453 20.91 18.60 1.42
CA ILE A 453 21.71 19.50 0.59
C ILE A 453 21.72 20.90 1.20
N HIS A 454 22.84 21.27 1.84
CA HIS A 454 23.05 22.61 2.39
C HIS A 454 22.97 23.71 1.32
N SER A 455 22.49 24.90 1.70
CA SER A 455 22.34 26.06 0.82
C SER A 455 23.68 26.63 0.33
N ASN A 456 24.77 26.38 1.07
CA ASN A 456 26.11 26.84 0.73
C ASN A 456 26.56 26.37 -0.66
N LEU A 457 26.21 25.15 -1.09
CA LEU A 457 26.55 24.63 -2.43
C LEU A 457 25.92 25.48 -3.55
N GLU A 458 24.69 25.95 -3.34
CA GLU A 458 24.01 26.84 -4.29
C GLU A 458 24.60 28.25 -4.28
N GLU A 459 24.99 28.75 -3.11
CA GLU A 459 25.62 30.07 -2.95
C GLU A 459 27.03 30.08 -3.55
N SER A 460 27.86 29.09 -3.26
CA SER A 460 29.19 28.91 -3.88
C SER A 460 29.08 28.84 -5.39
N SER A 461 28.10 28.09 -5.93
CA SER A 461 27.87 28.06 -7.37
C SER A 461 27.58 29.44 -7.96
N ARG A 462 26.83 30.28 -7.26
CA ARG A 462 26.50 31.65 -7.72
C ARG A 462 27.70 32.58 -7.62
N VAL A 463 28.52 32.44 -6.57
CA VAL A 463 29.79 33.19 -6.44
C VAL A 463 30.73 32.85 -7.59
N CYS A 464 30.78 31.58 -8.02
CA CYS A 464 31.52 31.15 -9.21
C CYS A 464 30.85 31.54 -10.56
N GLY A 465 29.84 32.41 -10.57
CA GLY A 465 29.15 32.86 -11.79
C GLY A 465 28.12 31.87 -12.35
N GLY A 466 27.85 30.76 -11.66
CA GLY A 466 26.85 29.79 -12.06
C GLY A 466 25.42 30.32 -11.90
N GLY A 467 24.65 30.31 -12.99
CA GLY A 467 23.22 30.67 -12.96
C GLY A 467 22.34 29.59 -12.31
N PRO A 468 21.07 29.88 -11.96
CA PRO A 468 20.18 28.95 -11.25
C PRO A 468 19.95 27.61 -11.96
N LEU A 469 19.80 27.62 -13.29
CA LEU A 469 19.63 26.40 -14.08
C LEU A 469 20.93 25.58 -14.12
N TYR A 470 22.08 26.26 -14.16
CA TYR A 470 23.39 25.63 -14.10
C TYR A 470 23.57 24.94 -12.73
N THR A 471 23.37 25.67 -11.63
CA THR A 471 23.41 25.12 -10.26
C THR A 471 22.46 23.94 -10.10
N MET A 472 21.23 24.06 -10.62
CA MET A 472 20.24 22.99 -10.52
C MET A 472 20.71 21.73 -11.26
N ARG A 473 21.14 21.86 -12.53
CA ARG A 473 21.52 20.72 -13.37
C ARG A 473 22.84 20.08 -12.97
N ARG A 474 23.84 20.89 -12.56
CA ARG A 474 25.22 20.43 -12.33
C ARG A 474 25.52 20.09 -10.87
N ILE A 475 24.77 20.62 -9.91
CA ILE A 475 25.05 20.43 -8.49
C ILE A 475 23.86 19.76 -7.80
N VAL A 476 22.69 20.38 -7.85
CA VAL A 476 21.53 19.92 -7.06
C VAL A 476 20.97 18.59 -7.57
N ILE A 477 20.67 18.47 -8.88
CA ILE A 477 20.12 17.24 -9.46
C ILE A 477 21.04 16.02 -9.22
N PRO A 478 22.36 16.08 -9.50
CA PRO A 478 23.27 14.97 -9.21
C PRO A 478 23.25 14.50 -7.75
N LEU A 479 23.19 15.44 -6.79
CA LEU A 479 23.10 15.12 -5.37
C LEU A 479 21.72 14.56 -4.98
N LEU A 480 20.67 14.86 -5.75
CA LEU A 480 19.32 14.35 -5.54
C LEU A 480 19.04 13.01 -6.21
N ILE A 481 19.93 12.50 -7.08
CA ILE A 481 19.73 11.24 -7.79
C ILE A 481 19.31 10.08 -6.87
N PRO A 482 19.91 9.85 -5.68
CA PRO A 482 19.44 8.79 -4.79
C PRO A 482 17.97 8.97 -4.39
N GLY A 483 17.56 10.20 -4.10
CA GLY A 483 16.17 10.55 -3.76
C GLY A 483 15.22 10.41 -4.94
N ILE A 484 15.62 10.87 -6.13
CA ILE A 484 14.86 10.75 -7.38
C ILE A 484 14.63 9.27 -7.72
N VAL A 485 15.68 8.45 -7.67
CA VAL A 485 15.60 7.02 -7.99
C VAL A 485 14.74 6.29 -6.97
N SER A 486 14.92 6.57 -5.67
CA SER A 486 14.11 5.98 -4.61
C SER A 486 12.62 6.30 -4.79
N GLY A 487 12.29 7.58 -4.99
CA GLY A 487 10.92 8.00 -5.23
C GLY A 487 10.34 7.43 -6.52
N TRP A 488 11.13 7.35 -7.60
CA TRP A 488 10.67 6.82 -8.88
C TRP A 488 10.36 5.33 -8.77
N ILE A 489 11.21 4.55 -8.10
CA ILE A 489 10.97 3.12 -7.83
C ILE A 489 9.67 2.94 -7.05
N LEU A 490 9.45 3.74 -5.99
CA LEU A 490 8.22 3.66 -5.21
C LEU A 490 6.99 3.98 -6.06
N MET A 491 7.01 5.04 -6.87
CA MET A 491 5.87 5.38 -7.73
C MET A 491 5.63 4.32 -8.81
N ALA A 492 6.67 3.87 -9.51
CA ALA A 492 6.57 2.89 -10.58
C ALA A 492 6.01 1.55 -10.08
N THR A 493 6.49 1.08 -8.93
CA THR A 493 5.98 -0.16 -8.31
C THR A 493 4.53 -0.04 -7.88
N MET A 494 4.11 1.11 -7.33
CA MET A 494 2.71 1.35 -6.98
C MET A 494 1.80 1.39 -8.22
N PHE A 495 2.24 2.03 -9.30
CA PHE A 495 1.46 2.17 -10.53
C PHE A 495 1.23 0.83 -11.25
N VAL A 496 2.26 -0.02 -11.33
CA VAL A 496 2.13 -1.34 -11.97
C VAL A 496 1.09 -2.20 -11.26
N ARG A 497 0.96 -2.05 -9.94
CA ARG A 497 0.07 -2.85 -9.09
C ARG A 497 -1.21 -2.16 -8.63
N GLU A 498 -1.52 -1.01 -9.19
CA GLU A 498 -2.67 -0.25 -8.77
C GLU A 498 -3.98 -0.88 -9.25
N LEU A 499 -4.85 -1.21 -8.27
CA LEU A 499 -6.13 -1.87 -8.50
C LEU A 499 -7.32 -0.99 -8.12
N SER A 500 -7.27 -0.36 -6.94
CA SER A 500 -8.44 0.25 -6.29
C SER A 500 -9.04 1.37 -7.12
N LEU A 501 -8.20 2.25 -7.69
CA LEU A 501 -8.65 3.31 -8.57
C LEU A 501 -8.93 2.79 -9.99
N SER A 502 -8.13 1.84 -10.45
CA SER A 502 -8.21 1.25 -11.80
C SER A 502 -9.50 0.50 -12.03
N VAL A 503 -10.04 -0.18 -11.03
CA VAL A 503 -11.29 -0.95 -11.16
C VAL A 503 -12.50 -0.07 -11.46
N VAL A 504 -12.43 1.23 -11.09
CA VAL A 504 -13.50 2.20 -11.34
C VAL A 504 -13.28 2.94 -12.67
N LEU A 505 -12.03 3.31 -12.98
CA LEU A 505 -11.71 4.15 -14.14
C LEU A 505 -11.42 3.36 -15.41
N SER A 506 -10.99 2.09 -15.31
CA SER A 506 -10.64 1.29 -16.48
C SER A 506 -11.88 0.96 -17.31
N ARG A 507 -11.76 1.15 -18.63
CA ARG A 507 -12.77 0.89 -19.65
C ARG A 507 -12.19 0.01 -20.75
N PRO A 508 -13.03 -0.62 -21.59
CA PRO A 508 -12.56 -1.39 -22.75
C PRO A 508 -11.51 -0.61 -23.57
N GLY A 509 -10.33 -1.20 -23.76
CA GLY A 509 -9.19 -0.56 -24.43
C GLY A 509 -8.15 0.06 -23.50
N THR A 510 -8.46 0.20 -22.21
CA THR A 510 -7.61 0.81 -21.16
C THR A 510 -7.39 -0.12 -19.97
N GLU A 511 -7.59 -1.42 -20.16
CA GLU A 511 -7.31 -2.45 -19.15
C GLU A 511 -5.87 -2.33 -18.65
N VAL A 512 -5.69 -2.60 -17.36
CA VAL A 512 -4.39 -2.67 -16.68
C VAL A 512 -4.24 -4.04 -16.03
N LEU A 513 -3.00 -4.50 -15.83
CA LEU A 513 -2.67 -5.84 -15.32
C LEU A 513 -3.48 -6.22 -14.08
N ALA A 514 -3.55 -5.33 -13.08
CA ALA A 514 -4.25 -5.61 -11.83
C ALA A 514 -5.77 -5.88 -12.05
N VAL A 515 -6.41 -5.15 -12.95
CA VAL A 515 -7.83 -5.34 -13.29
C VAL A 515 -8.04 -6.64 -14.07
N GLN A 516 -7.14 -6.98 -14.99
CA GLN A 516 -7.22 -8.24 -15.73
C GLN A 516 -7.01 -9.46 -14.81
N ILE A 517 -6.09 -9.35 -13.84
CA ILE A 517 -5.89 -10.36 -12.79
C ILE A 517 -7.16 -10.52 -11.95
N LEU A 518 -7.85 -9.42 -11.60
CA LEU A 518 -9.13 -9.48 -10.89
C LEU A 518 -10.21 -10.18 -11.71
N ARG A 519 -10.35 -9.84 -13.00
CA ARG A 519 -11.31 -10.51 -13.90
C ARG A 519 -11.07 -12.01 -13.98
N PHE A 520 -9.81 -12.46 -14.13
CA PHE A 520 -9.51 -13.90 -14.09
C PHE A 520 -9.82 -14.54 -12.73
N ALA A 521 -9.78 -13.78 -11.63
CA ALA A 521 -10.17 -14.28 -10.31
C ALA A 521 -11.69 -14.47 -10.21
N GLU A 522 -12.45 -13.49 -10.72
CA GLU A 522 -13.92 -13.51 -10.79
C GLU A 522 -14.42 -14.65 -11.69
N ASP A 523 -13.73 -14.90 -12.82
CA ASP A 523 -14.03 -16.00 -13.75
C ASP A 523 -13.54 -17.37 -13.24
N GLY A 524 -12.83 -17.43 -12.11
CA GLY A 524 -12.24 -18.68 -11.58
C GLY A 524 -11.11 -19.26 -12.42
N LEU A 525 -10.49 -18.47 -13.30
CA LEU A 525 -9.40 -18.87 -14.21
C LEU A 525 -8.04 -18.80 -13.50
N TRP A 526 -7.90 -19.54 -12.40
CA TRP A 526 -6.75 -19.50 -11.49
C TRP A 526 -5.38 -19.72 -12.16
N GLY A 527 -5.29 -20.61 -13.15
CA GLY A 527 -4.03 -20.87 -13.85
C GLY A 527 -3.56 -19.69 -14.71
N ARG A 528 -4.48 -19.04 -15.43
CA ARG A 528 -4.19 -17.82 -16.23
C ARG A 528 -3.87 -16.64 -15.34
N LEU A 529 -4.66 -16.46 -14.28
CA LEU A 529 -4.38 -15.47 -13.23
C LEU A 529 -2.97 -15.63 -12.70
N SER A 530 -2.60 -16.85 -12.30
CA SER A 530 -1.31 -17.12 -11.68
C SER A 530 -0.15 -16.83 -12.65
N ALA A 531 -0.28 -17.21 -13.92
CA ALA A 531 0.72 -16.90 -14.93
C ALA A 531 0.90 -15.37 -15.11
N LEU A 532 -0.20 -14.63 -15.28
CA LEU A 532 -0.17 -13.17 -15.42
C LEU A 532 0.36 -12.48 -14.15
N GLY A 533 0.03 -13.02 -12.98
CA GLY A 533 0.52 -12.56 -11.68
C GLY A 533 2.02 -12.72 -11.50
N ILE A 534 2.59 -13.87 -11.86
CA ILE A 534 4.04 -14.06 -11.86
C ILE A 534 4.72 -13.10 -12.85
N LEU A 535 4.13 -12.90 -14.03
CA LEU A 535 4.65 -11.94 -15.00
C LEU A 535 4.66 -10.51 -14.46
N MET A 536 3.61 -10.11 -13.74
CA MET A 536 3.52 -8.82 -13.06
C MET A 536 4.59 -8.66 -11.97
N ILE A 537 4.81 -9.69 -11.13
CA ILE A 537 5.88 -9.70 -10.13
C ILE A 537 7.24 -9.56 -10.81
N PHE A 538 7.49 -10.34 -11.86
CA PHE A 538 8.73 -10.30 -12.63
C PHE A 538 9.00 -8.91 -13.23
N ILE A 539 7.99 -8.29 -13.84
CA ILE A 539 8.07 -6.93 -14.37
C ILE A 539 8.41 -5.93 -13.27
N SER A 540 7.68 -5.98 -12.15
CA SER A 540 7.90 -5.05 -11.04
C SER A 540 9.31 -5.21 -10.44
N THR A 541 9.77 -6.44 -10.25
CA THR A 541 11.13 -6.72 -9.73
C THR A 541 12.20 -6.26 -10.71
N THR A 542 12.00 -6.50 -12.01
CA THR A 542 12.93 -6.08 -13.06
C THR A 542 13.06 -4.56 -13.12
N LEU A 543 11.93 -3.83 -13.03
CA LEU A 543 11.92 -2.37 -12.97
C LEU A 543 12.71 -1.83 -11.77
N VAL A 544 12.51 -2.42 -10.58
CA VAL A 544 13.25 -2.06 -9.37
C VAL A 544 14.75 -2.28 -9.57
N ILE A 545 15.17 -3.46 -10.04
CA ILE A 545 16.58 -3.80 -10.23
C ILE A 545 17.25 -2.86 -11.23
N ILE A 546 16.61 -2.61 -12.38
CA ILE A 546 17.13 -1.71 -13.41
C ILE A 546 17.29 -0.29 -12.85
N ALA A 547 16.24 0.25 -12.22
CA ALA A 547 16.28 1.58 -11.65
C ALA A 547 17.32 1.71 -10.53
N SER A 548 17.45 0.72 -9.64
CA SER A 548 18.48 0.70 -8.60
C SER A 548 19.89 0.66 -9.19
N ARG A 549 20.13 -0.13 -10.25
CA ARG A 549 21.44 -0.19 -10.93
C ARG A 549 21.78 1.12 -11.64
N ILE A 550 20.81 1.73 -12.33
CA ILE A 550 20.98 3.04 -12.97
C ILE A 550 21.29 4.09 -11.90
N GLY A 551 20.53 4.11 -10.80
CA GLY A 551 20.77 5.01 -9.68
C GLY A 551 22.17 4.85 -9.10
N ALA A 552 22.61 3.61 -8.83
CA ALA A 552 23.95 3.34 -8.32
C ALA A 552 25.07 3.84 -9.25
N LYS A 553 24.90 3.70 -10.58
CA LYS A 553 25.84 4.24 -11.58
C LYS A 553 25.86 5.77 -11.56
N LEU A 554 24.69 6.39 -11.52
CA LEU A 554 24.56 7.85 -11.53
C LEU A 554 25.04 8.51 -10.23
N THR A 555 24.96 7.81 -9.09
CA THR A 555 25.51 8.28 -7.80
C THR A 555 27.02 8.12 -7.69
N LYS A 556 27.62 7.25 -8.51
CA LYS A 556 29.07 7.22 -8.73
C LYS A 556 29.44 8.35 -9.69
N VAL A 557 29.22 9.60 -9.27
CA VAL A 557 29.94 10.71 -9.86
C VAL A 557 31.39 10.53 -9.42
N ASP A 558 32.30 10.44 -10.39
CA ASP A 558 33.74 10.23 -10.18
C ASP A 558 34.23 11.09 -9.01
N LYS A 559 34.66 10.41 -7.94
CA LYS A 559 35.37 11.03 -6.83
C LYS A 559 36.75 11.46 -7.28
#